data_AF-A0A414FH92-F1
#
_entry.id   AF-A0A414FH92-F1
#
_cell.length_a   1.000
_cell.length_b   1.000
_cell.length_c   1.000
_cell.angle_alpha   90.00
_cell.angle_beta   90.00
_cell.angle_gamma   90.00
#
_symmetry.space_group_name_H-M   'P 1'
#
loop_
_entity.id
_entity.type
_entity.pdbx_description
1 polymer ?
#
loop_
_entity_poly.entity_id
_entity_poly.type
_entity_poly.pdbx_seq_one_letter_code
_entity_poly.pdbx_strand_id
1 'polypeptide(L)'
;MDSVFNLNGLGINNVAYSKCEALRMIGCFEEQGIPVLGGDVFLLKDNIPSLTYDNWYCDKNPQESDQEYVIRSCKKAYEYVSTYNSADSNKVLFSLVY
;
A
#
# COMPACT_ATOMS: atom_id res chain seq x y z
N MET A 1 0.00 17.88 -6.17
CA MET A 1 0.59 16.59 -6.56
C MET A 1 -0.53 15.58 -6.47
N ASP A 2 -0.74 14.78 -7.50
CA ASP A 2 -1.84 13.82 -7.51
C ASP A 2 -1.68 12.81 -6.36
N SER A 3 -2.79 12.40 -5.76
CA SER A 3 -2.80 11.46 -4.64
C SER A 3 -2.91 10.00 -5.09
N VAL A 4 -3.30 9.77 -6.35
CA VAL A 4 -3.59 8.46 -6.94
C VAL A 4 -3.02 8.40 -8.37
N PHE A 5 -2.34 7.31 -8.70
CA PHE A 5 -1.69 7.09 -9.98
C PHE A 5 -2.11 5.75 -10.57
N ASN A 6 -2.49 5.74 -11.85
CA ASN A 6 -2.92 4.54 -12.54
C ASN A 6 -1.70 3.68 -12.95
N LEU A 7 -1.79 2.35 -12.76
CA LEU A 7 -0.72 1.41 -13.08
C LEU A 7 -0.96 0.60 -14.38
N ASN A 8 -2.01 0.89 -15.14
CA ASN A 8 -2.33 0.18 -16.39
C ASN A 8 -1.22 0.31 -17.43
N GLY A 9 -0.47 1.42 -17.42
CA GLY A 9 0.72 1.60 -18.26
C GLY A 9 1.84 0.59 -17.99
N LEU A 10 1.81 -0.05 -16.82
CA LEU A 10 2.70 -1.15 -16.42
C LEU A 10 2.05 -2.53 -16.58
N GLY A 11 0.84 -2.62 -17.14
CA GLY A 11 0.06 -3.86 -17.24
C GLY A 11 -0.60 -4.30 -15.94
N ILE A 12 -0.64 -3.44 -14.92
CA ILE A 12 -1.22 -3.73 -13.60
C ILE A 12 -2.59 -3.03 -13.51
N ASN A 13 -3.66 -3.82 -13.37
CA ASN A 13 -5.02 -3.29 -13.18
C ASN A 13 -5.26 -2.86 -11.73
N ASN A 14 -4.51 -1.86 -11.27
CA ASN A 14 -4.60 -1.28 -9.93
C ASN A 14 -4.14 0.20 -9.95
N VAL A 15 -4.17 0.85 -8.81
CA VAL A 15 -3.64 2.20 -8.58
C VAL A 15 -2.55 2.18 -7.51
N ALA A 16 -1.69 3.18 -7.53
CA ALA A 16 -0.75 3.49 -6.46
C ALA A 16 -1.08 4.85 -5.84
N TYR A 17 -0.92 4.93 -4.53
CA TYR A 17 -1.24 6.09 -3.71
C TYR A 17 0.03 6.78 -3.24
N SER A 18 -0.02 8.10 -3.07
CA SER A 18 1.02 8.79 -2.31
C SER A 18 1.05 8.27 -0.86
N LYS A 19 2.17 8.45 -0.16
CA LYS A 19 2.33 7.97 1.24
C LYS A 19 1.18 8.40 2.16
N CYS A 20 0.81 9.68 2.15
CA CYS A 20 -0.27 10.18 2.99
C CYS A 20 -1.63 9.55 2.64
N GLU A 21 -1.90 9.36 1.34
CA GLU A 21 -3.15 8.79 0.88
C GLU A 21 -3.22 7.28 1.15
N ALA A 22 -2.11 6.56 1.02
CA ALA A 22 -2.01 5.15 1.40
C ALA A 22 -2.32 4.95 2.89
N LEU A 23 -1.74 5.78 3.77
CA LEU A 23 -2.02 5.72 5.21
C LEU A 23 -3.48 6.03 5.53
N ARG A 24 -4.08 7.01 4.83
CA ARG A 24 -5.52 7.32 4.97
C ARG A 24 -6.39 6.13 4.56
N MET A 25 -6.10 5.51 3.42
CA MET A 25 -6.85 4.35 2.92
C MET A 25 -6.73 3.14 3.84
N ILE A 26 -5.54 2.86 4.38
CA ILE A 26 -5.34 1.78 5.37
C ILE A 26 -6.23 2.00 6.60
N GLY A 27 -6.31 3.23 7.12
CA GLY A 27 -7.21 3.56 8.22
C GLY A 27 -8.68 3.31 7.87
N CYS A 28 -9.11 3.73 6.67
CA CYS A 28 -10.48 3.45 6.20
C CYS A 28 -10.76 1.96 6.04
N PHE A 29 -9.78 1.14 5.64
CA PHE A 29 -9.94 -0.31 5.54
C PHE A 29 -10.11 -0.96 6.91
N GLU A 30 -9.30 -0.57 7.89
CA GLU A 30 -9.43 -1.06 9.27
C GLU A 30 -10.81 -0.73 9.85
N GLU A 31 -11.30 0.50 9.69
CA GLU A 31 -12.64 0.93 10.13
C GLU A 31 -13.78 0.13 9.46
N GLN A 32 -13.57 -0.33 8.23
CA GLN A 32 -14.56 -1.10 7.45
C GLN A 32 -14.44 -2.62 7.63
N GLY A 33 -13.45 -3.10 8.40
CA GLY A 33 -13.22 -4.55 8.53
C GLY A 33 -12.58 -5.18 7.30
N ILE A 34 -11.87 -4.39 6.48
CA ILE A 34 -11.20 -4.83 5.26
C ILE A 34 -9.71 -5.07 5.58
N PRO A 35 -9.17 -6.28 5.38
CA PRO A 35 -7.75 -6.55 5.62
C PRO A 35 -6.87 -6.01 4.49
N VAL A 36 -5.58 -5.79 4.76
CA VAL A 36 -4.59 -5.41 3.73
C VAL A 36 -3.60 -6.55 3.51
N LEU A 37 -3.80 -7.32 2.44
CA LEU A 37 -2.98 -8.47 2.07
C LEU A 37 -1.54 -8.08 1.73
N GLY A 38 -1.31 -6.88 1.23
CA GLY A 38 0.01 -6.44 0.82
C GLY A 38 0.02 -5.21 -0.07
N GLY A 39 1.13 -5.02 -0.77
CA GLY A 39 1.27 -3.97 -1.76
C GLY A 39 2.68 -3.89 -2.32
N ASP A 40 2.77 -3.30 -3.51
CA ASP A 40 4.02 -2.98 -4.20
C ASP A 40 4.37 -1.50 -4.06
N VAL A 41 5.67 -1.21 -4.08
CA VAL A 41 6.22 0.14 -4.04
C VAL A 41 6.68 0.58 -5.42
N PHE A 42 6.37 1.83 -5.75
CA PHE A 42 6.73 2.46 -7.00
C PHE A 42 7.48 3.77 -6.74
N LEU A 43 8.38 4.09 -7.65
CA LEU A 43 9.02 5.40 -7.73
C LEU A 43 8.43 6.18 -8.91
N LEU A 44 7.92 7.37 -8.63
CA LEU A 44 7.40 8.30 -9.61
C LEU A 44 8.55 9.03 -10.32
N LYS A 45 8.74 8.75 -11.60
CA LYS A 45 9.73 9.41 -12.47
C LYS A 45 8.99 10.08 -13.61
N ASP A 46 9.14 11.39 -13.76
CA ASP A 46 8.47 12.16 -14.82
C ASP A 46 6.95 11.90 -14.90
N ASN A 47 6.30 11.82 -13.73
CA ASN A 47 4.88 11.47 -13.54
C ASN A 47 4.47 10.05 -13.98
N ILE A 48 5.44 9.16 -14.23
CA ILE A 48 5.20 7.75 -14.57
C ILE A 48 5.68 6.87 -13.42
N PRO A 49 4.80 6.02 -12.85
CA PRO A 49 5.21 5.01 -11.87
C PRO A 49 6.22 4.04 -12.47
N SER A 50 7.29 3.74 -11.73
CA SER A 50 8.29 2.74 -12.08
C SER A 50 8.49 1.77 -10.91
N LEU A 51 8.69 0.49 -11.20
CA LEU A 51 8.85 -0.55 -10.18
C LEU A 51 10.12 -0.31 -9.35
N THR A 52 10.01 -0.42 -8.02
CA THR A 52 11.19 -0.56 -7.14
C THR A 52 11.50 -2.02 -6.82
N TYR A 53 10.53 -2.92 -7.07
CA TYR A 53 10.52 -4.32 -6.65
C TYR A 53 10.43 -4.54 -5.13
N ASP A 54 10.28 -3.46 -4.35
CA ASP A 54 9.95 -3.59 -2.94
C ASP A 54 8.45 -3.86 -2.79
N ASN A 55 8.12 -4.73 -1.85
CA ASN A 55 6.75 -5.04 -1.50
C ASN A 55 6.65 -5.46 -0.03
N TRP A 56 5.42 -5.62 0.43
CA TRP A 56 5.11 -6.34 1.65
C TRP A 56 3.88 -7.22 1.41
N TYR A 57 3.74 -8.23 2.26
CA TYR A 57 2.56 -9.07 2.29
C TYR A 57 2.21 -9.47 3.73
N CYS A 58 0.95 -9.80 3.95
CA CYS A 58 0.40 -10.20 5.23
C CYS A 58 -0.67 -11.27 5.01
N ASP A 59 -0.27 -12.53 4.99
CA ASP A 59 -1.25 -13.63 4.91
C ASP A 59 -2.00 -13.80 6.22
N LYS A 60 -3.25 -14.27 6.13
CA LYS A 60 -4.05 -14.67 7.29
C LYS A 60 -3.44 -15.91 7.94
N ASN A 61 -3.26 -15.88 9.27
CA ASN A 61 -2.78 -17.05 9.99
C ASN A 61 -3.90 -18.10 10.16
N PRO A 62 -3.58 -19.42 10.18
CA PRO A 62 -4.61 -20.46 10.25
C PRO A 62 -5.55 -20.40 11.47
N GLN A 63 -5.10 -19.82 12.59
CA GLN A 63 -5.84 -19.76 13.85
C GLN A 63 -6.32 -18.34 14.20
N GLU A 64 -6.12 -17.39 13.30
CA GLU A 64 -6.49 -16.00 13.51
C GLU A 64 -7.93 -15.78 13.04
N SER A 65 -8.73 -15.09 13.85
CA SER A 65 -10.06 -14.63 13.44
C SER A 65 -9.98 -13.59 12.32
N ASP A 66 -11.07 -13.36 11.60
CA ASP A 66 -11.11 -12.31 10.57
C ASP A 66 -10.80 -10.93 11.17
N GLN A 67 -11.30 -10.63 12.36
CA GLN A 67 -11.07 -9.36 13.02
C GLN A 67 -9.60 -9.17 13.45
N GLU A 68 -8.98 -10.20 14.02
CA GLU A 68 -7.55 -10.15 14.35
C GLU A 68 -6.70 -9.97 13.08
N TYR A 69 -7.09 -10.63 11.99
CA TYR A 69 -6.41 -10.50 10.71
C TYR A 69 -6.53 -9.08 10.13
N VAL A 70 -7.71 -8.46 10.19
CA VAL A 70 -7.90 -7.05 9.78
C VAL A 70 -6.95 -6.15 10.57
N ILE A 71 -6.94 -6.25 11.90
CA ILE A 71 -6.11 -5.40 12.77
C ILE A 71 -4.63 -5.61 12.45
N ARG A 72 -4.17 -6.86 12.37
CA ARG A 72 -2.74 -7.18 12.15
C ARG A 72 -2.29 -6.77 10.76
N SER A 73 -3.10 -7.01 9.73
CA SER A 73 -2.77 -6.70 8.34
C SER A 73 -2.74 -5.20 8.08
N CYS A 74 -3.72 -4.44 8.58
CA CYS A 74 -3.75 -2.98 8.50
C CYS A 74 -2.57 -2.36 9.27
N LYS A 75 -2.30 -2.85 10.49
CA LYS A 75 -1.14 -2.40 11.27
C LYS A 75 0.18 -2.64 10.52
N LYS A 76 0.37 -3.82 9.94
CA LYS A 76 1.59 -4.14 9.17
C LYS A 76 1.73 -3.23 7.95
N ALA A 77 0.65 -3.00 7.21
CA ALA A 77 0.65 -2.08 6.06
C ALA A 77 0.98 -0.65 6.50
N TYR A 78 0.37 -0.16 7.59
CA TYR A 78 0.63 1.16 8.14
C TYR A 78 2.10 1.32 8.56
N GLU A 79 2.65 0.35 9.29
CA GLU A 79 4.06 0.33 9.72
C GLU A 79 5.00 0.35 8.51
N TYR A 80 4.75 -0.48 7.50
CA TYR A 80 5.56 -0.52 6.29
C TYR A 80 5.53 0.83 5.56
N VAL A 81 4.35 1.35 5.23
CA VAL A 81 4.19 2.61 4.49
C VAL A 81 4.76 3.80 5.28
N SER A 82 4.51 3.86 6.59
CA SER A 82 4.96 4.96 7.45
C SER A 82 6.47 5.00 7.64
N THR A 83 7.14 3.83 7.69
CA THR A 83 8.59 3.73 7.89
C THR A 83 9.39 3.59 6.60
N TYR A 84 8.73 3.38 5.45
CA TYR A 84 9.41 3.32 4.17
C TYR A 84 10.17 4.63 3.89
N ASN A 85 11.50 4.51 3.82
CA ASN A 85 12.43 5.61 3.61
C ASN A 85 12.92 5.60 2.17
N SER A 86 12.83 6.75 1.52
CA SER A 86 13.45 7.00 0.23
C SER A 86 14.13 8.35 0.25
N ALA A 87 15.11 8.54 -0.65
CA ALA A 87 15.80 9.83 -0.78
C ALA A 87 14.83 10.98 -1.17
N ASP A 88 13.67 10.65 -1.75
CA ASP A 88 12.62 11.58 -2.12
C ASP A 88 11.26 10.95 -1.82
N SER A 89 10.77 11.16 -0.59
CA SER A 89 9.51 10.60 -0.09
C SER A 89 8.29 11.07 -0.89
N ASN A 90 8.38 12.22 -1.58
CA ASN A 90 7.31 12.74 -2.43
C ASN A 90 7.18 11.96 -3.75
N LYS A 91 8.17 11.14 -4.11
CA LYS A 91 8.14 10.31 -5.31
C LYS A 91 7.79 8.85 -5.04
N VAL A 92 7.56 8.46 -3.79
CA VAL A 92 7.19 7.07 -3.49
C VAL A 92 5.69 6.91 -3.50
N LEU A 93 5.24 5.87 -4.21
CA LEU A 93 3.85 5.47 -4.28
C LEU A 93 3.68 4.03 -3.82
N PHE A 94 2.50 3.71 -3.31
CA PHE A 94 2.16 2.41 -2.75
C PHE A 94 0.87 1.92 -3.38
N SER A 95 0.89 0.74 -4.00
CA SER A 95 -0.35 0.02 -4.28
C SER A 95 -0.81 -0.68 -3.00
N LEU A 96 -2.12 -0.93 -2.89
CA LEU A 96 -2.71 -1.69 -1.79
C LEU A 96 -3.48 -2.88 -2.38
N VAL A 97 -3.24 -4.06 -1.83
CA VAL A 97 -3.98 -5.30 -2.12
C VAL A 97 -4.80 -5.62 -0.88
N TYR A 98 -6.11 -5.76 -1.04
CA TYR A 98 -7.10 -5.91 0.03
C TYR A 98 -8.27 -6.79 -0.40
#